data_AF-A0ABD5S4K5-F1
#
_entry.id   AF-A0ABD5S4K5-F1
#
_cell.length_a   1.000
_cell.length_b   1.000
_cell.length_c   1.000
_cell.angle_alpha   90.00
_cell.angle_beta   90.00
_cell.angle_gamma   90.00
#
_symmetry.space_group_name_H-M   'P 1'
#
loop_
_entity.id
_entity.type
_entity.pdbx_description
1 polymer ?
#
loop_
_entity_poly.entity_id
_entity_poly.type
_entity_poly.pdbx_seq_one_letter_code
_entity_poly.pdbx_strand_id
1 'polypeptide(L)'
;VLAKLAGAEVAIVVMFFINEYWTFASEGREGRWPRRLLKSNVVRVGGLGIQVLVVWTLGLADVSLVVAGFDFWRVAPFPLAIAASVLFNYVAESLFTWRVTAH
;
A
#
# COMPACT_ATOMS: atom_id res chain seq x y z
N VAL A 1 18.87 7.33 -6.97
CA VAL A 1 18.02 7.41 -5.76
C VAL A 1 16.93 8.47 -5.92
N LEU A 2 17.27 9.72 -6.24
CA LEU A 2 16.30 10.81 -6.44
C LEU A 2 15.17 10.49 -7.44
N ALA A 3 15.49 9.90 -8.61
CA ALA A 3 14.48 9.52 -9.59
C ALA A 3 13.47 8.46 -9.09
N LYS A 4 13.91 7.54 -8.21
CA LYS A 4 13.03 6.52 -7.61
C LYS A 4 12.08 7.15 -6.59
N LEU A 5 12.59 8.08 -5.78
CA LEU A 5 11.78 8.81 -4.80
C LEU A 5 10.76 9.70 -5.50
N ALA A 6 11.18 10.45 -6.53
CA ALA A 6 10.28 11.28 -7.32
C ALA A 6 9.18 10.44 -7.99
N GLY A 7 9.52 9.29 -8.58
CA GLY A 7 8.54 8.38 -9.17
C GLY A 7 7.54 7.82 -8.15
N ALA A 8 8.01 7.48 -6.95
CA ALA A 8 7.15 7.00 -5.87
C ALA A 8 6.19 8.10 -5.40
N GLU A 9 6.67 9.31 -5.14
CA GLU A 9 5.84 10.45 -4.75
C GLU A 9 4.81 10.80 -5.82
N VAL A 10 5.20 10.83 -7.10
CA VAL A 10 4.26 11.08 -8.20
C VAL A 10 3.18 9.99 -8.25
N ALA A 11 3.53 8.72 -8.11
CA ALA A 11 2.55 7.63 -8.06
C ALA A 11 1.61 7.76 -6.87
N ILE A 12 2.11 8.19 -5.70
CA ILE A 12 1.30 8.45 -4.51
C ILE A 12 0.30 9.56 -4.75
N VAL A 13 0.75 10.69 -5.31
CA VAL A 13 -0.08 11.86 -5.61
C VAL A 13 -1.13 11.52 -6.67
N VAL A 14 -0.74 10.85 -7.75
CA VAL A 14 -1.68 10.42 -8.82
C VAL A 14 -2.76 9.50 -8.23
N MET A 15 -2.36 8.50 -7.45
CA MET A 15 -3.31 7.56 -6.85
C MET A 15 -4.25 8.25 -5.85
N PHE A 16 -3.77 9.24 -5.11
CA PHE A 16 -4.62 10.06 -4.24
C PHE A 16 -5.68 10.82 -5.03
N PHE A 17 -5.28 11.48 -6.13
CA PHE A 17 -6.23 12.25 -6.94
C PHE A 17 -7.25 11.36 -7.66
N ILE A 18 -6.85 10.18 -8.12
CA ILE A 18 -7.78 9.17 -8.63
C ILE A 18 -8.80 8.80 -7.56
N ASN A 19 -8.37 8.56 -6.31
CA ASN A 19 -9.28 8.22 -5.23
C ASN A 19 -10.21 9.38 -4.83
N GLU A 20 -9.71 10.61 -4.79
CA GLU A 20 -10.49 11.80 -4.40
C GLU A 20 -11.52 12.20 -5.46
N TYR A 21 -11.17 12.16 -6.75
CA TYR A 21 -12.01 12.68 -7.84
C TYR A 21 -12.78 11.60 -8.62
N TRP A 22 -12.41 10.32 -8.49
CA TRP A 22 -13.09 9.23 -9.19
C TRP A 22 -13.67 8.20 -8.22
N THR A 23 -12.83 7.50 -7.45
CA THR A 23 -13.26 6.37 -6.61
C THR A 23 -14.25 6.77 -5.51
N PHE A 24 -14.05 7.93 -4.89
CA PHE A 24 -14.88 8.42 -3.78
C PHE A 24 -15.49 9.80 -4.04
N ALA A 25 -15.68 10.13 -5.33
CA ALA A 25 -16.18 11.44 -5.75
C ALA A 25 -17.51 11.84 -5.07
N SER A 26 -18.37 10.86 -4.76
CA SER A 26 -19.67 11.07 -4.09
C SER A 26 -19.57 11.29 -2.57
N GLU A 27 -18.49 10.85 -1.92
CA GLU A 27 -18.24 10.97 -0.47
C GLU A 27 -17.32 12.18 -0.14
N GLY A 28 -16.81 12.82 -1.20
CA GLY A 28 -15.90 13.95 -1.15
C GLY A 28 -16.57 15.28 -0.78
N ARG A 29 -16.91 15.51 0.50
CA ARG A 29 -17.30 16.86 0.97
C ARG A 29 -16.21 17.90 0.65
N GLU A 30 -16.60 18.95 -0.06
CA GLU A 30 -15.76 20.07 -0.48
C GLU A 30 -14.90 20.62 0.70
N GLY A 31 -13.61 20.83 0.46
CA GLY A 31 -12.74 21.62 1.35
C GLY A 31 -11.84 20.88 2.36
N ARG A 32 -11.72 19.54 2.34
CA ARG A 32 -10.86 18.78 3.30
C ARG A 32 -9.72 17.96 2.69
N TRP A 33 -9.36 18.22 1.43
CA TRP A 33 -8.36 17.46 0.69
C TRP A 33 -6.96 17.41 1.34
N PRO A 34 -6.40 18.45 2.02
CA PRO A 34 -5.05 18.37 2.58
C PRO A 34 -4.98 17.41 3.77
N ARG A 35 -6.04 17.35 4.58
CA ARG A 35 -6.14 16.42 5.73
C ARG A 35 -6.33 14.99 5.25
N ARG A 36 -6.99 14.77 4.11
CA ARG A 36 -7.11 13.46 3.47
C ARG A 36 -5.80 13.02 2.82
N LEU A 37 -5.07 13.94 2.20
CA LEU A 37 -3.74 13.68 1.66
C LEU A 37 -2.77 13.25 2.75
N LEU A 38 -2.76 13.95 3.90
CA LEU A 38 -1.94 13.55 5.05
C LEU A 38 -2.34 12.15 5.56
N LYS A 39 -3.63 11.85 5.67
CA LYS A 39 -4.10 10.52 6.06
C LYS A 39 -3.70 9.43 5.06
N SER A 40 -3.83 9.67 3.75
CA SER A 40 -3.40 8.68 2.74
C SER A 40 -1.89 8.45 2.79
N ASN A 41 -1.09 9.50 3.02
CA ASN A 41 0.35 9.34 3.25
C ASN A 41 0.67 8.50 4.49
N VAL A 42 -0.03 8.74 5.61
CA VAL A 42 0.12 7.92 6.84
C VAL A 42 -0.24 6.46 6.58
N VAL A 43 -1.36 6.21 5.88
CA VAL A 43 -1.77 4.84 5.51
C VAL A 43 -0.72 4.17 4.63
N ARG A 44 -0.17 4.89 3.63
CA ARG A 44 0.87 4.36 2.74
C ARG A 44 2.17 4.03 3.46
N VAL A 45 2.57 4.84 4.44
CA VAL A 45 3.70 4.50 5.33
C VAL A 45 3.39 3.22 6.12
N GLY A 46 2.15 3.05 6.59
CA GLY A 46 1.70 1.80 7.21
C GLY A 46 1.80 0.61 6.26
N GLY A 47 1.33 0.74 5.02
CA GLY A 47 1.44 -0.29 3.99
C GLY A 47 2.88 -0.65 3.65
N LEU A 48 3.80 0.32 3.64
CA LEU A 48 5.24 0.08 3.49
C LEU A 48 5.80 -0.71 4.69
N GLY A 49 5.37 -0.36 5.91
CA GLY A 49 5.72 -1.10 7.12
C GLY A 49 5.28 -2.57 7.07
N ILE A 50 4.06 -2.84 6.59
CA ILE A 50 3.58 -4.21 6.37
C ILE A 50 4.45 -4.94 5.34
N GLN A 51 4.83 -4.29 4.24
CA GLN A 51 5.71 -4.86 3.23
C GLN A 51 7.05 -5.29 3.82
N VAL A 52 7.69 -4.40 4.58
CA VAL A 52 8.97 -4.68 5.25
C VAL A 52 8.81 -5.82 6.26
N LEU A 53 7.75 -5.80 7.06
CA LEU A 53 7.48 -6.84 8.06
C LEU A 53 7.30 -8.22 7.41
N VAL A 54 6.52 -8.32 6.33
CA VAL A 54 6.27 -9.59 5.63
C VAL A 54 7.55 -10.12 5.00
N VAL A 55 8.33 -9.29 4.30
CA VAL A 55 9.62 -9.73 3.73
C VAL A 55 10.58 -10.16 4.83
N TRP A 56 10.67 -9.40 5.92
CA TRP A 56 11.55 -9.72 7.04
C TRP A 56 11.15 -11.04 7.71
N THR A 57 9.87 -11.21 8.05
CA THR A 57 9.37 -12.43 8.70
C THR A 57 9.53 -13.68 7.83
N LEU A 58 9.21 -13.58 6.54
CA LEU A 58 9.41 -14.69 5.61
C LEU A 58 10.89 -14.96 5.32
N GLY A 59 11.74 -13.92 5.35
CA GLY A 59 13.18 -14.05 5.20
C GLY A 59 13.88 -14.70 6.41
N LEU A 60 13.27 -14.65 7.59
CA LEU A 60 13.74 -15.40 8.77
C LEU A 60 13.40 -16.89 8.70
N ALA A 61 12.43 -17.28 7.87
CA ALA A 61 12.02 -18.66 7.73
C ALA A 61 12.98 -19.40 6.79
N ASP A 62 13.62 -20.45 7.32
CA ASP A 62 14.50 -21.33 6.56
C ASP A 62 13.67 -22.37 5.79
N VAL A 63 12.95 -21.90 4.78
CA VAL A 63 12.15 -22.73 3.88
C VAL A 63 12.86 -22.79 2.53
N SER A 64 12.92 -23.97 1.94
CA SER A 64 13.38 -24.13 0.56
C SER A 64 12.24 -24.71 -0.27
N LEU A 65 11.89 -24.03 -1.36
CA LEU A 65 10.85 -24.46 -2.29
C LEU A 65 11.46 -24.61 -3.68
N VAL A 66 12.14 -25.73 -3.90
CA VAL A 66 12.82 -26.00 -5.17
C VAL A 66 11.87 -26.69 -6.14
N VAL A 67 11.57 -26.02 -7.26
CA VAL A 67 10.83 -26.61 -8.39
C VAL A 67 11.68 -26.41 -9.64
N ALA A 68 11.94 -27.51 -10.36
CA ALA A 68 12.81 -27.53 -11.55
C ALA A 68 14.22 -26.91 -11.31
N GLY A 69 14.76 -27.06 -10.11
CA GLY A 69 16.09 -26.52 -9.74
C GLY A 69 16.09 -25.03 -9.35
N PHE A 70 14.94 -24.36 -9.37
CA PHE A 70 14.79 -22.98 -8.92
C PHE A 70 14.14 -22.92 -7.54
N ASP A 71 14.77 -22.22 -6.60
CA ASP A 71 14.24 -21.99 -5.26
C ASP A 71 13.29 -20.79 -5.24
N PHE A 72 11.99 -21.09 -5.31
CA PHE A 72 10.92 -20.11 -5.31
C PHE A 72 10.80 -19.34 -4.00
N TRP A 73 11.34 -19.88 -2.89
CA TRP A 73 11.31 -19.17 -1.62
C TRP A 73 12.13 -17.88 -1.64
N ARG A 74 13.10 -17.75 -2.54
CA ARG A 74 13.89 -16.52 -2.72
C ARG A 74 13.10 -15.35 -3.30
N VAL A 75 12.02 -15.64 -4.03
CA VAL A 75 11.21 -14.63 -4.71
C VAL A 75 9.83 -14.48 -4.12
N ALA A 76 9.27 -15.53 -3.52
CA ALA A 76 7.92 -15.55 -2.94
C ALA A 76 7.63 -14.46 -1.89
N PRO A 77 8.58 -14.02 -1.04
CA PRO A 77 8.32 -12.99 -0.04
C PRO A 77 7.86 -11.64 -0.62
N PHE A 78 8.38 -11.24 -1.78
CA PHE A 78 8.05 -9.96 -2.41
C PHE A 78 6.59 -9.85 -2.87
N PRO A 79 6.04 -10.76 -3.71
CA PRO A 79 4.64 -10.69 -4.11
C PRO A 79 3.69 -10.86 -2.93
N LEU A 80 4.03 -11.69 -1.93
CA LEU A 80 3.23 -11.83 -0.71
C LEU A 80 3.20 -10.53 0.10
N ALA A 81 4.34 -9.86 0.24
CA ALA A 81 4.43 -8.56 0.90
C ALA A 81 3.63 -7.48 0.17
N ILE A 82 3.71 -7.44 -1.17
CA ILE A 82 2.91 -6.53 -2.00
C ILE A 82 1.42 -6.80 -1.81
N ALA A 83 0.97 -8.05 -1.88
CA ALA A 83 -0.43 -8.42 -1.71
C ALA A 83 -0.97 -8.00 -0.33
N ALA A 84 -0.22 -8.29 0.74
CA ALA A 84 -0.58 -7.89 2.10
C ALA A 84 -0.66 -6.36 2.25
N SER A 85 0.30 -5.63 1.66
CA SER A 85 0.35 -4.18 1.69
C SER A 85 -0.79 -3.52 0.91
N VAL A 86 -1.13 -4.06 -0.26
CA VAL A 86 -2.29 -3.60 -1.07
C VAL A 86 -3.58 -3.79 -0.28
N LEU A 87 -3.78 -4.97 0.33
CA LEU A 87 -4.95 -5.25 1.16
C LEU A 87 -5.03 -4.31 2.37
N PHE A 88 -3.92 -4.12 3.08
CA PHE A 88 -3.85 -3.18 4.20
C PHE A 88 -4.21 -1.76 3.77
N ASN A 89 -3.59 -1.26 2.70
CA ASN A 89 -3.84 0.08 2.19
C ASN A 89 -5.31 0.24 1.82
N TYR A 90 -5.90 -0.72 1.10
CA TYR A 90 -7.31 -0.68 0.72
C TYR A 90 -8.24 -0.60 1.94
N VAL A 91 -8.03 -1.46 2.94
CA VAL A 91 -8.86 -1.49 4.16
C VAL A 91 -8.66 -0.23 5.00
N ALA A 92 -7.42 0.19 5.21
CA ALA A 92 -7.10 1.36 6.01
C ALA A 92 -7.57 2.66 5.35
N GLU A 93 -7.43 2.79 4.03
CA GLU A 93 -8.00 3.91 3.28
C GLU A 93 -9.53 3.92 3.45
N SER A 94 -10.20 2.79 3.22
CA SER A 94 -11.66 2.66 3.37
C SER A 94 -12.17 3.04 4.77
N LEU A 95 -11.48 2.63 5.83
CA LEU A 95 -11.89 2.87 7.22
C LEU A 95 -11.50 4.26 7.74
N PHE A 96 -10.26 4.69 7.51
CA PHE A 96 -9.72 5.89 8.16
C PHE A 96 -9.82 7.15 7.32
N THR A 97 -9.70 7.02 6.01
CA THR A 97 -9.64 8.19 5.11
C THR A 97 -11.01 8.49 4.50
N TRP A 98 -11.74 7.45 4.07
CA TRP A 98 -13.06 7.61 3.45
C TRP A 98 -14.24 7.22 4.35
N ARG A 99 -14.01 6.49 5.45
CA ARG A 99 -15.03 6.10 6.46
C ARG A 99 -16.32 5.56 5.82
N VAL A 100 -16.18 4.59 4.91
CA VAL A 100 -17.31 4.03 4.13
C VAL A 100 -18.39 3.41 5.03
N THR A 101 -18.07 3.04 6.27
CA THR A 101 -19.01 2.49 7.27
C THR A 101 -19.68 3.54 8.15
N ALA A 102 -19.50 4.84 7.90
CA ALA A 102 -20.11 5.91 8.69
C ALA A 102 -21.49 6.35 8.16
N HIS A 103 -22.20 5.45 7.48
CA HIS A 103 -23.62 5.56 7.14
C HIS A 103 -24.49 5.14 8.33
#